data_AF-A0A3D2X0S1-F1
#
_entry.id   AF-A0A3D2X0S1-F1
#
_cell.length_a   1.000
_cell.length_b   1.000
_cell.length_c   1.000
_cell.angle_alpha   90.00
_cell.angle_beta   90.00
_cell.angle_gamma   90.00
#
_symmetry.space_group_name_H-M   'P 1'
#
loop_
_entity.id
_entity.type
_entity.pdbx_description
1 polymer ?
#
loop_
_entity_poly.entity_id
_entity_poly.type
_entity_poly.pdbx_seq_one_letter_code
_entity_poly.pdbx_strand_id
1 'polypeptide(L)'
;MGDRLTFYEDFKELISETVPKERLTFDYTHPEFDKDQKYVVDCRINGMPKPLYLFAILNDSKCKDVMISMYQFERWGVKYNSVSIFEDQETINRRVLAKFSDIGEKQFSSLLSNKDRINKYLLEQIGI
;
A
#
# COMPACT_ATOMS: atom_id res chain seq x y z
N MET A 1 11.95 -15.13 14.39
CA MET A 1 10.51 -15.32 14.14
C MET A 1 9.88 -14.00 14.54
N GLY A 2 9.91 -13.02 13.63
CA GLY A 2 9.13 -11.80 13.78
C GLY A 2 7.74 -12.13 13.27
N ASP A 3 6.74 -12.01 14.11
CA ASP A 3 5.38 -12.42 13.77
C ASP A 3 4.76 -11.40 12.81
N ARG A 4 3.93 -11.86 11.87
CA ARG A 4 3.16 -11.03 10.91
C ARG A 4 2.47 -9.81 11.54
N LEU A 5 2.11 -9.89 12.83
CA LEU A 5 1.54 -8.77 13.59
C LEU A 5 2.49 -7.58 13.65
N THR A 6 3.78 -7.81 13.87
CA THR A 6 4.81 -6.77 14.01
C THR A 6 4.96 -5.97 12.72
N PHE A 7 4.98 -6.60 11.54
CA PHE A 7 5.10 -5.86 10.27
C PHE A 7 3.93 -4.90 10.03
N TYR A 8 2.68 -5.34 10.27
CA TYR A 8 1.52 -4.48 10.09
C TYR A 8 1.46 -3.38 11.16
N GLU A 9 1.89 -3.66 12.39
CA GLU A 9 2.01 -2.66 13.46
C GLU A 9 3.05 -1.59 13.10
N ASP A 10 4.27 -2.00 12.73
CA ASP A 10 5.34 -1.10 12.29
C ASP A 10 4.91 -0.24 11.09
N PHE A 11 4.17 -0.84 10.15
CA PHE A 11 3.59 -0.12 9.03
C PHE A 11 2.59 0.94 9.52
N LYS A 12 1.60 0.55 10.34
CA LYS A 12 0.58 1.48 10.84
C LYS A 12 1.20 2.61 11.67
N GLU A 13 2.20 2.29 12.49
CA GLU A 13 2.95 3.26 13.28
C GLU A 13 3.67 4.27 12.37
N LEU A 14 4.48 3.79 11.41
CA LEU A 14 5.21 4.65 10.47
C LEU A 14 4.29 5.65 9.76
N ILE A 15 3.18 5.15 9.21
CA ILE A 15 2.24 6.00 8.46
C ILE A 15 1.55 7.01 9.39
N SER A 16 1.17 6.58 10.60
CA SER A 16 0.49 7.44 11.58
C SER A 16 1.39 8.52 12.18
N GLU A 17 2.70 8.26 12.30
CA GLU A 17 3.69 9.25 12.71
C GLU A 17 3.96 10.30 11.62
N THR A 18 3.83 9.90 10.35
CA THR A 18 4.22 10.72 9.20
C THR A 18 3.07 11.56 8.65
N VAL A 19 1.86 11.00 8.63
CA VAL A 19 0.70 11.60 7.95
C VAL A 19 -0.35 12.03 8.97
N PRO A 20 -0.93 13.25 8.86
CA PRO A 20 -1.99 13.69 9.75
C PRO A 20 -3.18 12.71 9.78
N LYS A 21 -3.68 12.41 10.97
CA LYS A 21 -4.71 11.38 11.21
C LYS A 21 -5.99 11.62 10.41
N GLU A 22 -6.32 12.88 10.16
CA GLU A 22 -7.53 13.28 9.43
C GLU A 22 -7.48 12.88 7.95
N ARG A 23 -6.27 12.58 7.42
CA ARG A 23 -6.07 12.14 6.03
C ARG A 23 -6.03 10.62 5.91
N LEU A 24 -5.97 9.90 7.02
CA LEU A 24 -5.75 8.45 7.05
C LEU A 24 -7.06 7.67 7.14
N THR A 25 -7.13 6.59 6.38
CA THR A 25 -8.17 5.56 6.51
C THR A 25 -7.52 4.21 6.32
N PHE A 26 -7.25 3.51 7.42
CA PHE A 26 -6.75 2.14 7.39
C PHE A 26 -7.85 1.17 6.98
N ASP A 27 -7.44 0.03 6.41
CA ASP A 27 -8.34 -1.06 6.03
C ASP A 27 -9.50 -0.56 5.11
N TYR A 28 -9.17 0.35 4.19
CA TYR A 28 -10.13 1.04 3.33
C TYR A 28 -10.68 0.09 2.27
N THR A 29 -12.00 0.13 2.09
CA THR A 29 -12.72 -0.52 0.98
C THR A 29 -13.54 0.55 0.26
N HIS A 30 -13.71 0.39 -1.07
CA HIS A 30 -14.40 1.41 -1.84
C HIS A 30 -15.93 1.33 -1.59
N PRO A 31 -16.57 2.34 -0.98
CA PRO A 31 -17.96 2.22 -0.52
C PRO A 31 -18.97 2.02 -1.67
N GLU A 32 -18.70 2.59 -2.83
CA GLU A 32 -19.62 2.51 -3.99
C GLU A 32 -19.45 1.22 -4.81
N PHE A 33 -18.21 0.79 -5.04
CA PHE A 33 -17.89 -0.31 -5.95
C PHE A 33 -17.68 -1.65 -5.24
N ASP A 34 -17.27 -1.64 -3.97
CA ASP A 34 -16.91 -2.83 -3.20
C ASP A 34 -17.83 -3.04 -2.00
N LYS A 35 -19.12 -3.27 -2.29
CA LYS A 35 -20.15 -3.51 -1.26
C LYS A 35 -19.87 -4.75 -0.40
N ASP A 36 -19.10 -5.70 -0.94
CA ASP A 36 -18.70 -6.94 -0.26
C ASP A 36 -17.36 -6.81 0.49
N GLN A 37 -16.71 -5.63 0.43
CA GLN A 37 -15.45 -5.35 1.14
C GLN A 37 -14.31 -6.33 0.78
N LYS A 38 -14.24 -6.75 -0.49
CA LYS A 38 -13.26 -7.75 -0.98
C LYS A 38 -11.90 -7.15 -1.31
N TYR A 39 -11.85 -5.88 -1.71
CA TYR A 39 -10.67 -5.24 -2.26
C TYR A 39 -10.11 -4.21 -1.27
N VAL A 40 -9.50 -4.72 -0.20
CA VAL A 40 -8.98 -3.90 0.90
C VAL A 40 -7.67 -3.21 0.49
N VAL A 41 -7.60 -1.92 0.76
CA VAL A 41 -6.38 -1.10 0.73
C VAL A 41 -5.89 -0.95 2.18
N ASP A 42 -4.64 -1.31 2.46
CA ASP A 42 -4.11 -1.33 3.83
C ASP A 42 -4.15 0.06 4.46
N CYS A 43 -3.84 1.11 3.68
CA CYS A 43 -4.11 2.50 4.08
C CYS A 43 -4.41 3.40 2.89
N ARG A 44 -5.47 4.19 3.00
CA ARG A 44 -5.78 5.30 2.09
C ARG A 44 -5.36 6.62 2.73
N ILE A 45 -4.56 7.40 1.99
CA ILE A 45 -4.24 8.79 2.32
C ILE A 45 -5.02 9.72 1.37
N ASN A 46 -5.77 10.66 1.93
CA ASN A 46 -6.62 11.58 1.15
C ASN A 46 -6.22 13.05 1.30
N GLY A 47 -6.93 13.94 0.59
CA GLY A 47 -6.75 15.40 0.61
C GLY A 47 -5.90 15.92 -0.56
N MET A 48 -5.58 15.05 -1.52
CA MET A 48 -4.92 15.33 -2.79
C MET A 48 -5.92 15.06 -3.93
N PRO A 49 -5.75 15.65 -5.14
CA PRO A 49 -6.61 15.36 -6.29
C PRO A 49 -6.69 13.86 -6.64
N LYS A 50 -5.59 13.12 -6.41
CA LYS A 50 -5.59 11.66 -6.40
C LYS A 50 -5.19 11.18 -5.01
N PRO A 51 -5.98 10.31 -4.35
CA PRO A 51 -5.57 9.71 -3.09
C PRO A 51 -4.37 8.77 -3.30
N LEU A 52 -3.56 8.58 -2.26
CA LEU A 52 -2.56 7.52 -2.23
C LEU A 52 -3.17 6.26 -1.62
N TYR A 53 -3.00 5.13 -2.30
CA TYR A 53 -3.31 3.81 -1.75
C TYR A 53 -2.00 3.11 -1.41
N LEU A 54 -1.83 2.85 -0.12
CA LEU A 54 -0.70 2.13 0.43
C LEU A 54 -1.07 0.66 0.61
N PHE A 55 -0.16 -0.22 0.18
CA PHE A 55 -0.29 -1.66 0.31
C PHE A 55 0.92 -2.22 1.07
N ALA A 56 0.66 -2.95 2.15
CA ALA A 56 1.66 -3.60 2.98
C ALA A 56 1.84 -5.05 2.47
N ILE A 57 2.96 -5.32 1.78
CA ILE A 57 3.20 -6.58 1.08
C ILE A 57 4.08 -7.51 1.91
N LEU A 58 3.44 -8.41 2.65
CA LEU A 58 4.15 -9.38 3.50
C LEU A 58 4.74 -10.56 2.71
N ASN A 59 4.06 -11.03 1.68
CA ASN A 59 4.42 -12.26 0.97
C ASN A 59 3.76 -12.37 -0.41
N ASP A 60 4.05 -13.44 -1.14
CA ASP A 60 3.48 -13.75 -2.45
C ASP A 60 1.94 -13.77 -2.49
N SER A 61 1.27 -14.21 -1.41
CA SER A 61 -0.19 -14.24 -1.36
C SER A 61 -0.74 -12.83 -1.34
N LYS A 62 -0.25 -11.99 -0.42
CA LYS A 62 -0.66 -10.58 -0.32
C LYS A 62 -0.32 -9.81 -1.60
N CYS A 63 0.81 -10.10 -2.22
CA CYS A 63 1.20 -9.54 -3.50
C CYS A 63 0.16 -9.85 -4.59
N LYS A 64 -0.32 -11.10 -4.69
CA LYS A 64 -1.38 -11.50 -5.62
C LYS A 64 -2.72 -10.85 -5.30
N ASP A 65 -3.09 -10.80 -4.03
CA ASP A 65 -4.35 -10.17 -3.59
C ASP A 65 -4.37 -8.68 -3.96
N VAL A 66 -3.24 -7.98 -3.75
CA VAL A 66 -3.10 -6.57 -4.12
C VAL A 66 -3.16 -6.37 -5.64
N MET A 67 -2.51 -7.23 -6.44
CA MET A 67 -2.66 -7.17 -7.90
C MET A 67 -4.13 -7.33 -8.33
N ILE A 68 -4.86 -8.28 -7.73
CA ILE A 68 -6.28 -8.48 -8.01
C ILE A 68 -7.07 -7.20 -7.69
N SER A 69 -6.81 -6.56 -6.55
CA SER A 69 -7.42 -5.27 -6.20
C SER A 69 -7.08 -4.18 -7.21
N MET A 70 -5.81 -4.02 -7.59
CA MET A 70 -5.38 -3.01 -8.56
C MET A 70 -6.06 -3.19 -9.92
N TYR A 71 -6.12 -4.42 -10.45
CA TYR A 71 -6.85 -4.72 -11.67
C TYR A 71 -8.35 -4.40 -11.54
N GLN A 72 -8.96 -4.68 -10.39
CA GLN A 72 -10.37 -4.37 -10.19
C GLN A 72 -10.61 -2.85 -10.13
N PHE A 73 -9.74 -2.11 -9.46
CA PHE A 73 -9.79 -0.64 -9.41
C PHE A 73 -9.63 -0.02 -10.81
N GLU A 74 -8.73 -0.56 -11.63
CA GLU A 74 -8.57 -0.14 -13.03
C GLU A 74 -9.87 -0.36 -13.82
N ARG A 75 -10.49 -1.54 -13.69
CA ARG A 75 -11.77 -1.85 -14.35
C ARG A 75 -12.92 -0.94 -13.92
N TRP A 76 -12.91 -0.48 -12.67
CA TRP A 76 -13.87 0.51 -12.15
C TRP A 76 -13.50 1.95 -12.52
N GLY A 77 -12.33 2.18 -13.12
CA GLY A 77 -11.85 3.52 -13.47
C GLY A 77 -11.45 4.38 -12.27
N VAL A 78 -11.21 3.76 -11.11
CA VAL A 78 -10.80 4.47 -9.89
C VAL A 78 -9.45 5.14 -10.12
N LYS A 79 -9.34 6.42 -9.76
CA LYS A 79 -8.11 7.20 -9.88
C LYS A 79 -7.42 7.31 -8.53
N TYR A 80 -6.20 6.80 -8.44
CA TYR A 80 -5.35 6.82 -7.26
C TYR A 80 -3.88 6.74 -7.72
N ASN A 81 -2.95 7.01 -6.80
CA ASN A 81 -1.55 6.60 -6.97
C ASN A 81 -1.26 5.44 -6.02
N SER A 82 -0.41 4.50 -6.42
CA SER A 82 -0.14 3.29 -5.64
C SER A 82 1.26 3.27 -5.03
N VAL A 83 1.34 2.87 -3.77
CA VAL A 83 2.59 2.67 -3.06
C VAL A 83 2.57 1.31 -2.41
N SER A 84 3.53 0.47 -2.76
CA SER A 84 3.67 -0.88 -2.21
C SER A 84 4.91 -0.93 -1.34
N ILE A 85 4.72 -1.28 -0.07
CA ILE A 85 5.79 -1.36 0.93
C ILE A 85 5.91 -2.82 1.31
N PHE A 86 7.02 -3.44 0.93
CA PHE A 86 7.26 -4.85 1.21
C PHE A 86 7.82 -5.00 2.64
N GLU A 87 7.57 -6.14 3.28
CA GLU A 87 8.32 -6.54 4.48
C GLU A 87 9.77 -6.82 4.08
N ASP A 88 9.91 -7.76 3.14
CA ASP A 88 11.16 -8.10 2.46
C ASP A 88 10.85 -8.57 1.03
N GLN A 89 11.13 -7.72 0.04
CA GLN A 89 10.87 -7.98 -1.37
C GLN A 89 11.71 -9.15 -1.92
N GLU A 90 12.87 -9.47 -1.33
CA GLU A 90 13.72 -10.58 -1.81
C GLU A 90 13.07 -11.95 -1.58
N THR A 91 12.14 -12.03 -0.63
CA THR A 91 11.37 -13.25 -0.35
C THR A 91 10.28 -13.53 -1.38
N ILE A 92 9.90 -12.53 -2.19
CA ILE A 92 8.82 -12.64 -3.17
C ILE A 92 9.29 -13.44 -4.39
N ASN A 93 8.45 -14.34 -4.88
CA ASN A 93 8.75 -15.08 -6.10
C ASN A 93 8.98 -14.13 -7.28
N ARG A 94 10.11 -14.29 -7.97
CA ARG A 94 10.51 -13.43 -9.11
C ARG A 94 9.43 -13.28 -10.19
N ARG A 95 8.65 -14.33 -10.48
CA ARG A 95 7.55 -14.27 -11.48
C ARG A 95 6.36 -13.46 -10.96
N VAL A 96 6.10 -13.52 -9.66
CA VAL A 96 5.04 -12.73 -9.01
C VAL A 96 5.47 -11.27 -8.96
N LEU A 97 6.70 -10.99 -8.53
CA LEU A 97 7.25 -9.64 -8.46
C LEU A 97 7.32 -8.94 -9.82
N ALA A 98 7.70 -9.67 -10.88
CA ALA A 98 7.70 -9.13 -12.24
C ALA A 98 6.32 -8.61 -12.65
N LYS A 99 5.28 -9.46 -12.50
CA LYS A 99 3.89 -9.07 -12.80
C LYS A 99 3.38 -7.94 -11.92
N PHE A 100 3.77 -7.94 -10.64
CA PHE A 100 3.41 -6.87 -9.72
C PHE A 100 4.00 -5.53 -10.17
N SER A 101 5.22 -5.56 -10.68
CA SER A 101 5.96 -4.37 -11.11
C SER A 101 5.44 -3.76 -12.40
N ASP A 102 4.70 -4.52 -13.20
CA ASP A 102 4.01 -4.00 -14.38
C ASP A 102 2.79 -3.13 -14.01
N ILE A 103 2.29 -3.21 -12.77
CA ILE A 103 1.03 -2.58 -12.34
C ILE A 103 1.26 -1.55 -11.21
N GLY A 104 2.11 -1.88 -10.24
CA GLY A 104 2.39 -1.01 -9.10
C GLY A 104 3.29 0.16 -9.47
N GLU A 105 2.94 1.37 -9.04
CA GLU A 105 3.67 2.59 -9.38
C GLU A 105 4.95 2.74 -8.54
N LYS A 106 4.80 3.03 -7.24
CA LYS A 106 5.93 3.16 -6.31
C LYS A 106 6.08 1.90 -5.48
N GLN A 107 7.31 1.39 -5.40
CA GLN A 107 7.65 0.23 -4.56
C GLN A 107 8.80 0.56 -3.62
N PHE A 108 8.72 0.06 -2.39
CA PHE A 108 9.81 0.05 -1.41
C PHE A 108 10.10 -1.39 -1.00
N SER A 109 11.33 -1.84 -1.25
CA SER A 109 11.71 -3.25 -1.11
C SER A 109 11.66 -3.77 0.34
N SER A 110 11.68 -2.89 1.33
CA SER A 110 11.50 -3.24 2.74
C SER A 110 11.09 -2.02 3.54
N LEU A 111 10.15 -2.19 4.48
CA LEU A 111 9.74 -1.15 5.43
C LEU A 111 10.92 -0.67 6.28
N LEU A 112 11.68 -1.60 6.88
CA LEU A 112 12.74 -1.29 7.85
C LEU A 112 13.89 -0.52 7.20
N SER A 113 14.39 -0.96 6.05
CA SER A 113 15.55 -0.33 5.40
C SER A 113 15.21 0.94 4.62
N ASN A 114 13.92 1.21 4.37
CA ASN A 114 13.47 2.38 3.62
C ASN A 114 12.66 3.39 4.46
N LYS A 115 12.62 3.28 5.80
CA LYS A 115 11.81 4.14 6.68
C LYS A 115 11.90 5.63 6.32
N ASP A 116 13.11 6.17 6.24
CA ASP A 116 13.33 7.59 5.90
C ASP A 116 12.88 7.95 4.48
N ARG A 117 13.07 7.05 3.52
CA ARG A 117 12.67 7.25 2.12
C ARG A 117 11.17 7.19 1.96
N ILE A 118 10.49 6.32 2.71
CA ILE A 118 9.04 6.23 2.76
C ILE A 118 8.49 7.54 3.32
N ASN A 119 9.01 7.99 4.46
CA ASN A 119 8.54 9.22 5.09
C ASN A 119 8.70 10.43 4.19
N LYS A 120 9.89 10.62 3.63
CA LYS A 120 10.16 11.69 2.68
C LYS A 120 9.22 11.64 1.48
N TYR A 121 9.01 10.46 0.90
CA TYR A 121 8.10 10.31 -0.23
C TYR A 121 6.66 10.66 0.14
N LEU A 122 6.17 10.20 1.30
CA LEU A 122 4.80 10.49 1.75
C LEU A 122 4.60 11.99 1.97
N LEU A 123 5.54 12.66 2.65
CA LEU A 123 5.53 14.12 2.87
C LEU A 123 5.49 14.89 1.55
N GLU A 124 6.37 14.53 0.60
CA GLU A 124 6.40 15.13 -0.74
C GLU A 124 5.07 14.95 -1.49
N GLN A 125 4.44 13.77 -1.41
CA GLN A 125 3.17 13.52 -2.08
C GLN A 125 1.99 14.28 -1.45
N ILE A 126 2.01 14.48 -0.13
CA ILE A 126 0.92 15.17 0.58
C ILE A 126 1.10 16.68 0.67
N GLY A 127 2.25 17.19 0.22
CA GLY A 127 2.59 18.61 0.12
C GLY A 127 2.94 19.26 1.46
N ILE A 128 3.60 18.51 2.35
CA ILE A 128 4.02 18.96 3.69
C ILE A 128 5.54 18.85 3.82
#